data_AF-A0A9X9WSA9-F1
#
_entry.id   AF-A0A9X9WSA9-F1
#
_cell.length_a   1.000
_cell.length_b   1.000
_cell.length_c   1.000
_cell.angle_alpha   90.00
_cell.angle_beta   90.00
_cell.angle_gamma   90.00
#
_symmetry.space_group_name_H-M   'P 1'
#
loop_
_entity.id
_entity.type
_entity.pdbx_description
1 polymer ?
#
loop_
_entity_poly.entity_id
_entity_poly.type
_entity_poly.pdbx_seq_one_letter_code
_entity_poly.pdbx_strand_id
1 'polypeptide(L)'
;MNAKRVYLLYSEEGLTIRTKLPRRKRAWRYRKGRPGATAPNEIWAMDFVVDQLFDGRPIRILAVIDAHTREALSIAARATFRAFDVVQELDRLTREAPAPSRALITGLPIAICLDA
;
A
#
# COMPACT_ATOMS: atom_id res chain seq x y z
N MET A 1 19.84 -44.71 -1.50
CA MET A 1 18.61 -44.26 -0.79
C MET A 1 17.74 -43.50 -1.78
N ASN A 2 16.48 -43.93 -2.02
CA ASN A 2 15.61 -43.28 -3.00
C ASN A 2 14.80 -42.14 -2.34
N ALA A 3 15.23 -40.89 -2.56
CA ALA A 3 14.65 -39.72 -1.91
C ALA A 3 13.14 -39.53 -2.20
N LYS A 4 12.66 -39.94 -3.38
CA LYS A 4 11.23 -39.81 -3.75
C LYS A 4 10.34 -40.74 -2.93
N ARG A 5 10.80 -41.98 -2.74
CA ARG A 5 10.06 -43.01 -2.00
C ARG A 5 9.96 -42.67 -0.52
N VAL A 6 11.02 -42.10 0.04
CA VAL A 6 11.04 -41.59 1.42
C VAL A 6 10.10 -40.39 1.57
N TYR A 7 10.11 -39.46 0.62
CA TYR A 7 9.21 -38.30 0.65
C TYR A 7 7.72 -38.69 0.61
N LEU A 8 7.35 -39.65 -0.25
CA LEU A 8 5.96 -40.15 -0.33
C LEU A 8 5.51 -40.77 1.00
N LEU A 9 6.35 -41.62 1.60
CA LEU A 9 6.07 -42.24 2.89
C LEU A 9 5.86 -41.18 4.00
N TYR A 10 6.68 -40.13 4.04
CA TYR A 10 6.51 -39.02 4.99
C TYR A 10 5.23 -38.21 4.76
N SER A 11 4.79 -38.10 3.50
CA SER A 11 3.54 -37.42 3.14
C SER A 11 2.30 -38.25 3.51
N GLU A 12 2.33 -39.55 3.23
CA GLU A 12 1.25 -40.51 3.54
C GLU A 12 1.05 -40.66 5.05
N GLU A 13 2.14 -40.72 5.81
CA GLU A 13 2.12 -40.81 7.28
C GLU A 13 1.85 -39.46 7.97
N GLY A 14 1.61 -38.38 7.20
CA GLY A 14 1.36 -37.05 7.76
C GLY A 14 2.55 -36.43 8.51
N LEU A 15 3.74 -37.04 8.40
CA LEU A 15 5.00 -36.61 9.02
C LEU A 15 5.68 -35.46 8.26
N THR A 16 4.92 -34.75 7.43
CA THR A 16 5.45 -33.60 6.69
C THR A 16 5.84 -32.52 7.70
N ILE A 17 7.12 -32.13 7.68
CA ILE A 17 7.65 -31.06 8.53
C ILE A 17 6.85 -29.79 8.22
N ARG A 18 6.03 -29.32 9.18
CA ARG A 18 5.33 -28.05 9.06
C ARG A 18 6.37 -26.96 8.83
N THR A 19 6.29 -26.27 7.69
CA THR A 19 7.15 -25.12 7.42
C THR A 19 6.96 -24.10 8.53
N LYS A 20 8.03 -23.74 9.23
CA LYS A 20 7.99 -22.74 10.29
C LYS A 20 7.32 -21.47 9.76
N LEU A 21 6.41 -20.88 10.56
CA LEU A 21 5.84 -19.59 10.19
C LEU A 21 6.99 -18.60 9.91
N PRO A 22 6.87 -17.74 8.88
CA PRO A 22 7.93 -16.79 8.55
C PRO A 22 8.28 -15.97 9.79
N ARG A 23 9.58 -15.79 10.02
CA ARG A 23 10.11 -15.05 11.16
C ARG A 23 9.57 -13.62 11.28
N ARG A 24 9.11 -13.04 10.16
CA ARG A 24 8.47 -11.72 10.09
C ARG A 24 6.98 -11.87 9.79
N LYS A 25 6.13 -11.38 10.69
CA LYS A 25 4.69 -11.22 10.45
C LYS A 25 4.52 -10.31 9.23
N ARG A 26 3.92 -10.82 8.16
CA ARG A 26 3.65 -10.03 6.95
C ARG A 26 2.22 -9.52 7.01
N ALA A 27 2.04 -8.20 7.07
CA ALA A 27 0.73 -7.57 7.16
C ALA A 27 -0.20 -7.90 5.98
N TRP A 28 0.32 -8.33 4.83
CA TRP A 28 -0.51 -8.79 3.71
C TRP A 28 -1.22 -10.12 3.97
N ARG A 29 -0.67 -11.00 4.82
CA ARG A 29 -1.25 -12.33 5.09
C ARG A 29 -2.59 -12.27 5.83
N TYR A 30 -2.86 -11.18 6.53
CA TYR A 30 -4.08 -10.98 7.31
C TYR A 30 -5.04 -9.98 6.66
N ARG A 31 -4.71 -9.46 5.47
CA ARG A 31 -5.59 -8.54 4.74
C ARG A 31 -6.65 -9.35 3.98
N LYS A 32 -7.92 -9.18 4.33
CA LYS A 32 -9.02 -9.44 3.38
C LYS A 32 -8.84 -8.47 2.21
N GLY A 33 -9.15 -8.92 0.98
CA GLY A 33 -9.06 -8.07 -0.21
C GLY A 33 -9.77 -6.73 0.03
N ARG A 34 -9.09 -5.62 -0.27
CA ARG A 34 -9.74 -4.30 -0.19
C ARG A 34 -10.78 -4.23 -1.33
N PRO A 35 -12.03 -3.81 -1.07
CA PRO A 35 -12.96 -3.55 -2.15
C PRO A 35 -12.36 -2.50 -3.09
N GLY A 36 -12.44 -2.76 -4.39
CA GLY A 36 -12.01 -1.80 -5.42
C GLY A 36 -12.95 -0.60 -5.46
N ALA A 37 -12.49 0.49 -6.07
CA ALA A 37 -13.33 1.65 -6.33
C ALA A 37 -14.32 1.35 -7.48
N THR A 38 -15.59 1.67 -7.26
CA THR A 38 -16.68 1.48 -8.21
C THR A 38 -16.99 2.72 -9.04
N ALA A 39 -16.62 3.91 -8.56
CA ALA A 39 -16.79 5.18 -9.27
C ALA A 39 -15.54 6.08 -9.16
N PRO A 40 -15.37 7.05 -10.10
CA PRO A 40 -14.37 8.10 -9.99
C PRO A 40 -14.48 8.86 -8.67
N ASN A 41 -13.35 9.29 -8.12
CA ASN A 41 -13.26 10.01 -6.84
C ASN A 41 -13.87 9.27 -5.63
N GLU A 42 -14.18 7.98 -5.70
CA GLU A 42 -14.67 7.24 -4.54
C GLU A 42 -13.53 6.92 -3.55
N ILE A 43 -12.38 6.51 -4.09
CA ILE A 43 -11.21 6.11 -3.32
C ILE A 43 -9.97 6.77 -3.91
N TRP A 44 -9.30 7.58 -3.11
CA TRP A 44 -7.95 8.05 -3.44
C TRP A 44 -6.91 7.12 -2.82
N ALA A 45 -5.97 6.68 -3.65
CA ALA A 45 -4.78 5.95 -3.25
C ALA A 45 -3.61 6.93 -3.17
N MET A 46 -2.88 6.92 -2.05
CA MET A 46 -1.68 7.74 -1.89
C MET A 46 -0.47 6.93 -1.42
N ASP A 47 0.71 7.27 -1.93
CA ASP A 47 1.96 6.65 -1.53
C ASP A 47 3.11 7.65 -1.37
N PHE A 48 4.14 7.24 -0.64
CA PHE A 48 5.41 7.95 -0.56
C PHE A 48 6.49 7.18 -1.30
N VAL A 49 6.98 7.76 -2.38
CA VAL A 49 8.19 7.29 -3.06
C VAL A 49 9.39 8.01 -2.46
N VAL A 50 10.45 7.27 -2.17
CA VAL A 50 11.74 7.86 -1.75
C VAL A 50 12.67 7.84 -2.94
N ASP A 51 13.30 8.97 -3.21
CA ASP A 51 14.28 9.14 -4.29
C ASP A 51 15.45 10.02 -3.79
N GLN A 52 16.46 10.26 -4.63
CA GLN A 52 17.61 11.10 -4.31
C GLN A 52 17.88 12.10 -5.43
N LEU A 53 18.26 13.33 -5.05
CA LEU A 53 18.76 14.32 -6.01
C LEU A 53 20.13 13.92 -6.53
N PHE A 54 20.56 14.61 -7.60
CA PHE A 54 21.89 14.45 -8.20
C PHE A 54 23.05 14.65 -7.21
N ASP A 55 22.82 15.38 -6.12
CA ASP A 55 23.78 15.65 -5.06
C ASP A 55 23.69 14.67 -3.87
N GLY A 56 22.89 13.61 -3.99
CA GLY A 56 22.70 12.57 -2.98
C GLY A 56 21.75 12.95 -1.85
N ARG A 57 21.12 14.13 -1.87
CA ARG A 57 20.12 14.49 -0.86
C ARG A 57 18.84 13.68 -1.08
N PRO A 58 18.29 13.01 -0.04
CA PRO A 58 17.06 12.26 -0.18
C PRO A 58 15.87 13.21 -0.37
N ILE A 59 14.96 12.80 -1.23
CA ILE A 59 13.63 13.41 -1.38
C ILE A 59 12.55 12.37 -1.22
N ARG A 60 11.37 12.87 -0.87
CA ARG A 60 10.15 12.10 -0.77
C ARG A 60 9.17 12.70 -1.75
N ILE A 61 8.42 11.85 -2.42
CA ILE A 61 7.40 12.23 -3.39
C ILE A 61 6.09 11.63 -2.90
N LEU A 62 5.11 12.49 -2.61
CA LEU A 62 3.73 12.09 -2.36
C LEU A 62 3.03 11.96 -3.72
N ALA A 63 2.60 10.75 -4.05
CA ALA A 63 1.77 10.49 -5.22
C ALA A 63 0.33 10.22 -4.74
N VAL A 64 -0.65 10.96 -5.26
CA VAL A 64 -2.09 10.77 -5.01
C VAL A 64 -2.76 10.43 -6.33
N ILE A 65 -3.48 9.31 -6.35
CA ILE A 65 -4.07 8.72 -7.55
C ILE A 65 -5.52 8.34 -7.26
N ASP A 66 -6.44 8.59 -8.19
CA ASP A 66 -7.78 8.02 -8.11
C ASP A 66 -7.74 6.52 -8.42
N ALA A 67 -8.22 5.68 -7.50
CA ALA A 67 -8.18 4.23 -7.63
C ALA A 67 -9.08 3.69 -8.76
N HIS A 68 -10.09 4.44 -9.19
CA HIS A 68 -10.99 4.02 -10.27
C HIS A 68 -10.43 4.40 -11.64
N THR A 69 -10.16 5.68 -11.87
CA THR A 69 -9.69 6.21 -13.17
C THR A 69 -8.19 5.99 -13.41
N ARG A 70 -7.42 5.75 -12.34
CA ARG A 70 -5.94 5.71 -12.33
C ARG A 70 -5.30 7.04 -12.73
N GLU A 71 -6.04 8.13 -12.63
CA GLU A 71 -5.51 9.48 -12.86
C GLU A 71 -4.66 9.94 -11.67
N ALA A 72 -3.51 10.57 -11.99
CA ALA A 72 -2.64 11.15 -10.98
C ALA A 72 -3.13 12.55 -10.59
N LEU A 73 -3.76 12.65 -9.42
CA LEU A 73 -4.34 13.89 -8.90
C LEU A 73 -3.27 14.85 -8.37
N SER A 74 -2.24 14.32 -7.71
CA SER A 74 -1.09 15.12 -7.26
C SER A 74 0.20 14.30 -7.26
N ILE A 75 1.30 14.98 -7.62
CA ILE A 75 2.66 14.48 -7.46
C ILE A 75 3.46 15.62 -6.82
N ALA A 76 3.64 15.56 -5.50
CA ALA A 76 4.33 16.58 -4.73
C ALA A 76 5.68 16.06 -4.24
N ALA A 77 6.78 16.71 -4.62
CA ALA A 77 8.13 16.38 -4.17
C ALA A 77 8.61 17.32 -3.07
N ARG A 78 9.13 16.78 -1.95
CA ARG A 78 9.69 17.55 -0.84
C ARG A 78 10.88 16.81 -0.23
N ALA A 79 11.83 17.54 0.36
CA ALA A 79 12.91 16.93 1.13
C ALA A 79 12.39 16.13 2.34
N THR A 80 11.28 16.59 2.94
CA THR A 80 10.61 15.93 4.06
C THR A 80 9.12 16.18 4.00
N PHE A 81 8.32 15.20 4.44
CA PHE A 81 6.87 15.33 4.56
C PHE A 81 6.46 15.20 6.02
N ARG A 82 5.78 16.21 6.55
CA ARG A 82 5.05 16.15 7.82
C ARG A 82 3.57 15.88 7.54
N ALA A 83 2.84 15.43 8.54
CA ALA A 83 1.40 15.18 8.41
C ALA A 83 0.64 16.41 7.90
N PHE A 84 0.99 17.60 8.39
CA PHE A 84 0.42 18.87 7.94
C PHE A 84 0.62 19.12 6.43
N ASP A 85 1.79 18.79 5.89
CA ASP A 85 2.09 18.99 4.46
C ASP A 85 1.19 18.09 3.58
N VAL A 86 0.82 16.90 4.09
CA VAL A 86 -0.09 15.97 3.40
C VAL A 86 -1.52 16.50 3.45
N VAL A 87 -1.98 16.98 4.61
CA VAL A 87 -3.32 17.56 4.77
C VAL A 87 -3.49 18.76 3.85
N GLN A 88 -2.50 19.66 3.78
CA GLN A 88 -2.55 20.82 2.90
C GLN A 88 -2.65 20.43 1.42
N GLU A 89 -1.98 19.36 1.00
CA GLU A 89 -2.07 18.85 -0.36
C GLU A 89 -3.45 18.25 -0.66
N LEU A 90 -4.03 17.51 0.30
CA LEU A 90 -5.39 16.98 0.18
C LEU A 90 -6.44 18.10 0.16
N ASP A 91 -6.31 19.13 1.00
CA ASP A 91 -7.17 20.31 1.03
C ASP A 91 -7.09 21.12 -0.29
N ARG A 92 -5.96 21.06 -0.99
CA ARG A 92 -5.85 21.62 -2.34
C ARG A 92 -6.66 20.79 -3.34
N LEU A 93 -6.50 19.47 -3.33
CA LEU A 93 -7.20 18.57 -4.25
C LEU A 93 -8.72 18.58 -4.07
N THR A 94 -9.22 18.66 -2.83
CA THR A 94 -10.67 18.71 -2.55
C THR A 94 -11.35 20.00 -3.01
N ARG A 95 -10.57 21.05 -3.36
CA ARG A 95 -11.09 22.26 -4.00
C ARG A 95 -11.22 22.13 -5.52
N GLU A 96 -10.42 21.26 -6.13
CA GLU A 96 -10.36 21.05 -7.58
C GLU A 96 -11.27 19.89 -8.02
N ALA A 97 -11.48 18.90 -7.15
CA ALA A 97 -12.29 17.71 -7.40
C ALA A 97 -13.22 17.40 -6.20
N PRO A 98 -14.32 16.66 -6.43
CA PRO A 98 -15.14 16.13 -5.34
C PRO A 98 -14.26 15.36 -4.33
N ALA A 99 -14.43 15.66 -3.05
CA ALA A 99 -13.69 14.99 -2.00
C ALA A 99 -13.99 13.48 -2.01
N PRO A 100 -12.99 12.62 -1.77
CA PRO A 100 -13.21 11.20 -1.82
C PRO A 100 -13.93 10.72 -0.57
N SER A 101 -14.82 9.75 -0.75
CA SER A 101 -15.45 9.04 0.38
C SER A 101 -14.40 8.29 1.22
N ARG A 102 -13.25 7.94 0.64
CA ARG A 102 -12.19 7.20 1.34
C ARG A 102 -10.79 7.51 0.81
N ALA A 103 -9.81 7.59 1.72
CA ALA A 103 -8.39 7.64 1.37
C ALA A 103 -7.65 6.38 1.84
N LEU A 104 -6.76 5.87 1.00
CA LEU A 104 -5.93 4.70 1.27
C LEU A 104 -4.45 5.05 1.14
N ILE A 105 -3.66 4.76 2.17
CA ILE A 105 -2.20 4.82 2.05
C ILE A 105 -1.72 3.46 1.53
N THR A 106 -1.09 3.43 0.35
CA THR A 106 -0.70 2.19 -0.34
C THR A 106 0.63 1.61 0.13
N GLY A 107 1.22 2.08 1.22
CA GLY A 107 2.39 1.46 1.85
C GLY A 107 2.24 1.17 3.35
N LEU A 108 1.13 1.61 3.96
CA LEU A 108 0.86 1.50 5.38
C LEU A 108 -0.41 0.66 5.63
N PRO A 109 -0.53 -0.04 6.77
CA PRO A 109 -1.73 -0.81 7.10
C PRO A 109 -2.98 0.06 7.39
N ILE A 110 -2.89 1.38 7.18
CA ILE A 110 -3.88 2.37 7.62
C ILE A 110 -4.76 2.77 6.43
N ALA A 111 -6.07 2.68 6.61
CA ALA A 111 -7.07 3.36 5.79
C ALA A 111 -7.62 4.51 6.62
N ILE A 112 -7.72 5.70 6.03
CA ILE A 112 -8.29 6.87 6.71
C ILE A 112 -9.64 7.13 6.05
N CYS A 113 -10.72 7.07 6.83
CA CYS A 113 -12.00 7.58 6.39
C CYS A 113 -11.95 9.10 6.49
N LEU A 114 -12.22 9.78 5.39
CA LEU A 114 -12.42 11.22 5.38
C LEU A 114 -13.93 11.40 5.54
N ASP A 115 -14.38 11.50 6.79
CA ASP A 115 -15.78 11.82 7.09
C ASP A 115 -15.94 13.34 6.99
N ALA A 116 -16.96 13.78 6.25
CA ALA A 116 -17.38 15.18 6.09
C ALA A 116 -18.34 15.61 7.21
#